data_AF-A0A8I0P8J7-F1
#
_entry.id   AF-A0A8I0P8J7-F1
#
_cell.length_a   1.000
_cell.length_b   1.000
_cell.length_c   1.000
_cell.angle_alpha   90.00
_cell.angle_beta   90.00
_cell.angle_gamma   90.00
#
_symmetry.space_group_name_H-M   'P 1'
#
loop_
_entity.id
_entity.type
_entity.pdbx_description
1 polymer ?
#
loop_
_entity_poly.entity_id
_entity_poly.type
_entity_poly.pdbx_seq_one_letter_code
_entity_poly.pdbx_strand_id
1 'polypeptide(L)'
;MTDAQLAQAQDDIEIFTSRVYADTARIRTRDLYWLGRAVARQAAWAAGQFGLETRLDATQIQQDQVSTTLTGDGLVLAPMAARALRKVSWMRSRTVHIRSAVEGAGPVGNVLSDAADDQLDWAPVGNGGH
;
A
#
# COMPACT_ATOMS: atom_id res chain seq x y z
N MET A 1 -23.88 -15.03 6.39
CA MET A 1 -23.40 -13.74 5.88
C MET A 1 -24.57 -13.04 5.23
N THR A 2 -24.83 -11.79 5.59
CA THR A 2 -25.99 -11.04 5.07
C THR A 2 -25.61 -10.21 3.84
N ASP A 3 -26.58 -9.85 3.01
CA ASP A 3 -26.35 -9.00 1.84
C ASP A 3 -25.84 -7.61 2.24
N ALA A 4 -26.31 -7.08 3.37
CA ALA A 4 -25.82 -5.82 3.93
C ALA A 4 -24.32 -5.88 4.31
N GLN A 5 -23.87 -7.01 4.88
CA GLN A 5 -22.44 -7.21 5.17
C GLN A 5 -21.59 -7.31 3.91
N LEU A 6 -22.13 -7.90 2.85
CA LEU A 6 -21.45 -7.98 1.57
C LEU A 6 -21.35 -6.60 0.89
N ALA A 7 -22.43 -5.82 0.93
CA ALA A 7 -22.45 -4.45 0.40
C ALA A 7 -21.47 -3.54 1.14
N GLN A 8 -21.47 -3.57 2.48
CA GLN A 8 -20.50 -2.80 3.27
C GLN A 8 -19.05 -3.19 2.94
N ALA A 9 -18.77 -4.50 2.84
CA ALA A 9 -17.45 -4.97 2.48
C ALA A 9 -17.03 -4.59 1.06
N GLN A 10 -17.98 -4.47 0.14
CA GLN A 10 -17.74 -3.94 -1.20
C GLN A 10 -17.33 -2.47 -1.10
N ASP A 11 -18.10 -1.64 -0.41
CA ASP A 11 -17.85 -0.21 -0.24
C ASP A 11 -16.48 0.05 0.40
N ASP A 12 -16.12 -0.69 1.45
CA ASP A 12 -14.81 -0.58 2.12
C ASP A 12 -13.65 -0.81 1.13
N ILE A 13 -13.77 -1.82 0.27
CA ILE A 13 -12.75 -2.16 -0.73
C ILE A 13 -12.69 -1.10 -1.84
N GLU A 14 -13.83 -0.54 -2.25
CA GLU A 14 -13.86 0.53 -3.24
C GLU A 14 -13.18 1.81 -2.73
N ILE A 15 -13.45 2.18 -1.46
CA ILE A 15 -12.78 3.30 -0.78
C ILE A 15 -11.27 3.06 -0.73
N PHE A 16 -10.85 1.88 -0.27
CA PHE A 16 -9.42 1.56 -0.10
C PHE A 16 -8.65 1.47 -1.42
N THR A 17 -9.29 1.01 -2.50
CA THR A 17 -8.64 0.84 -3.81
C THR A 17 -8.82 2.03 -4.74
N SER A 18 -9.68 2.99 -4.37
CA SER A 18 -10.12 4.10 -5.21
C SER A 18 -10.62 3.63 -6.58
N ARG A 19 -11.30 2.49 -6.62
CA ARG A 19 -11.88 1.87 -7.84
C ARG A 19 -13.27 1.34 -7.54
N VAL A 20 -14.22 1.71 -8.39
CA VAL A 20 -15.62 1.29 -8.28
C VAL A 20 -15.91 0.05 -9.12
N TYR A 21 -16.82 -0.81 -8.67
CA TYR A 21 -17.20 -2.04 -9.37
C TYR A 21 -17.76 -1.78 -10.78
N ALA A 22 -18.43 -0.64 -10.98
CA ALA A 22 -18.96 -0.26 -12.29
C ALA A 22 -17.87 -0.14 -13.38
N ASP A 23 -16.61 0.09 -13.00
CA ASP A 23 -15.48 0.22 -13.94
C ASP A 23 -14.77 -1.12 -14.23
N THR A 24 -15.36 -2.25 -13.83
CA THR A 24 -14.80 -3.61 -14.02
C THR A 24 -14.36 -3.90 -15.46
N ALA A 25 -15.05 -3.36 -16.46
CA ALA A 25 -14.70 -3.51 -17.87
C ALA A 25 -13.31 -2.95 -18.24
N ARG A 26 -12.79 -1.98 -17.47
CA ARG A 26 -11.44 -1.39 -17.66
C ARG A 26 -10.37 -2.08 -16.82
N ILE A 27 -10.75 -3.00 -15.94
CA ILE A 27 -9.85 -3.68 -15.01
C ILE A 27 -9.47 -5.05 -15.57
N ARG A 28 -8.19 -5.42 -15.43
CA ARG A 28 -7.70 -6.73 -15.88
C ARG A 28 -8.33 -7.87 -15.06
N THR A 29 -8.65 -8.98 -15.71
CA THR A 29 -9.26 -10.18 -15.08
C THR A 29 -8.51 -10.68 -13.85
N ARG A 30 -7.17 -10.64 -13.87
CA ARG A 30 -6.34 -11.02 -12.72
C ARG A 30 -6.60 -10.13 -11.50
N ASP A 31 -6.72 -8.82 -11.73
CA ASP A 31 -6.92 -7.85 -10.65
C ASP A 31 -8.36 -7.95 -10.13
N LEU A 32 -9.35 -8.18 -11.01
CA LEU A 32 -10.73 -8.50 -10.64
C LEU A 32 -10.83 -9.73 -9.72
N TYR A 33 -10.05 -10.78 -10.00
CA TYR A 33 -9.99 -11.95 -9.12
C TYR A 33 -9.52 -11.57 -7.70
N TRP A 34 -8.46 -10.78 -7.58
CA TRP A 34 -7.95 -10.38 -6.27
C TRP A 34 -8.87 -9.41 -5.53
N LEU A 35 -9.57 -8.53 -6.26
CA LEU A 35 -10.60 -7.66 -5.69
C LEU A 35 -11.77 -8.48 -5.13
N GLY A 36 -12.31 -9.43 -5.90
CA GLY A 36 -13.38 -10.31 -5.40
C GLY A 36 -12.94 -11.14 -4.19
N ARG A 37 -11.69 -11.62 -4.17
CA ARG A 37 -11.11 -12.29 -2.98
C ARG A 37 -10.96 -11.36 -1.78
N ALA A 38 -10.69 -10.07 -1.99
CA ALA A 38 -10.58 -9.10 -0.91
C ALA A 38 -11.95 -8.86 -0.27
N VAL A 39 -12.99 -8.61 -1.07
CA VAL A 39 -14.38 -8.40 -0.61
C VAL A 39 -14.89 -9.61 0.18
N ALA A 40 -14.72 -10.83 -0.36
CA ALA A 40 -15.15 -12.04 0.33
C ALA A 40 -14.47 -12.23 1.70
N ARG A 41 -13.20 -11.83 1.81
CA ARG A 41 -12.46 -11.93 3.08
C ARG A 41 -12.77 -10.80 4.05
N GLN A 42 -13.08 -9.61 3.54
CA GLN A 42 -13.55 -8.48 4.34
C GLN A 42 -14.89 -8.84 4.97
N ALA A 43 -15.84 -9.32 4.18
CA ALA A 43 -17.16 -9.70 4.69
C ALA A 43 -17.12 -10.88 5.67
N ALA A 44 -16.29 -11.89 5.41
CA ALA A 44 -16.09 -13.01 6.32
C ALA A 44 -15.45 -12.58 7.66
N TRP A 45 -14.52 -11.62 7.62
CA TRP A 45 -13.90 -11.07 8.82
C TRP A 45 -14.88 -10.20 9.60
N ALA A 46 -15.61 -9.31 8.93
CA ALA A 46 -16.65 -8.47 9.53
C ALA A 46 -17.73 -9.31 10.23
N ALA A 47 -18.14 -10.44 9.65
CA ALA A 47 -19.09 -11.36 10.29
C ALA A 47 -18.57 -11.99 11.59
N GLY A 48 -17.25 -12.07 11.78
CA GLY A 48 -16.62 -12.56 13.01
C GLY A 48 -16.28 -11.46 14.03
N GLN A 49 -16.50 -10.19 13.70
CA GLN A 49 -16.24 -9.06 14.58
C GLN A 49 -17.56 -8.52 15.15
N PHE A 50 -17.92 -8.91 16.37
CA PHE A 50 -19.10 -8.35 17.06
C PHE A 50 -18.83 -6.93 17.56
N GLY A 51 -19.77 -6.00 17.34
CA GLY A 51 -19.67 -4.63 17.82
C GLY A 51 -18.50 -3.85 17.22
N LEU A 52 -18.15 -4.13 15.96
CA LEU A 52 -17.07 -3.43 15.26
C LEU A 52 -17.47 -1.97 15.03
N GLU A 53 -18.69 -1.76 14.55
CA GLU A 53 -19.39 -0.50 14.44
C GLU A 53 -19.40 0.31 15.76
N THR A 54 -19.64 -0.36 16.90
CA THR A 54 -19.63 0.29 18.22
C THR A 54 -18.21 0.58 18.73
N ARG A 55 -17.23 -0.26 18.38
CA ARG A 55 -15.82 -0.08 18.75
C ARG A 55 -15.10 0.96 17.89
N LEU A 56 -15.51 1.13 16.62
CA LEU A 56 -15.01 2.19 15.75
C LEU A 56 -15.51 3.58 16.19
N ASP A 57 -16.71 3.65 16.78
CA ASP A 57 -17.24 4.88 17.41
C ASP A 57 -16.58 5.18 18.78
N ALA A 58 -16.06 4.14 19.45
CA ALA A 58 -15.29 4.27 20.68
C ALA A 58 -13.86 4.77 20.41
N THR A 59 -13.66 6.08 20.48
CA THR A 59 -12.37 6.76 20.24
C THR A 59 -11.26 6.47 21.26
N GLN A 60 -11.55 5.77 22.37
CA GLN A 60 -10.57 5.46 23.41
C GLN A 60 -10.93 4.19 24.21
N ILE A 61 -10.03 3.20 24.24
CA ILE A 61 -10.14 2.03 25.13
C ILE A 61 -9.03 2.15 26.18
N GLN A 62 -9.42 2.32 27.45
CA GLN A 62 -8.54 2.20 28.61
C GLN A 62 -8.79 0.85 29.28
N GLN A 63 -7.79 -0.04 29.26
CA GLN A 63 -7.81 -1.26 30.05
C GLN A 63 -6.44 -1.45 30.72
N ASP A 64 -6.47 -1.64 32.04
CA ASP A 64 -5.32 -2.06 32.86
C ASP A 64 -4.04 -1.22 32.67
N GLN A 65 -4.16 0.11 32.79
CA GLN A 65 -3.06 1.09 32.63
C GLN A 65 -2.37 1.13 31.25
N VAL A 66 -2.82 0.33 30.28
CA VAL A 66 -2.32 0.36 28.90
C VAL A 66 -3.30 1.16 28.05
N SER A 67 -2.95 2.40 27.72
CA SER A 67 -3.65 3.17 26.70
C SER A 67 -3.07 2.84 25.33
N THR A 68 -3.77 2.04 24.54
CA THR A 68 -3.45 1.91 23.11
C THR A 68 -4.35 2.86 22.34
N THR A 69 -3.80 3.93 21.78
CA THR A 69 -4.49 4.75 20.80
C THR A 69 -4.56 3.92 19.52
N LEU A 70 -5.74 3.37 19.24
CA LEU A 70 -5.97 2.76 17.95
C LEU A 70 -6.00 3.87 16.90
N THR A 71 -4.96 3.97 16.08
CA THR A 71 -5.00 4.77 14.86
C THR A 71 -6.17 4.23 14.04
N GLY A 72 -7.18 5.06 13.75
CA GLY A 72 -8.47 4.65 13.17
C GLY A 72 -8.38 3.77 11.91
N ASP A 73 -7.25 3.81 11.20
CA ASP A 73 -7.02 3.04 9.98
C ASP A 73 -6.68 1.56 10.23
N GLY A 74 -6.22 1.20 11.43
CA GLY A 74 -5.73 -0.16 11.74
C GLY A 74 -6.82 -1.22 11.88
N LEU A 75 -8.08 -0.82 12.07
CA LEU A 75 -9.22 -1.70 12.31
C LEU A 75 -10.18 -1.85 11.13
N VAL A 76 -10.04 -1.06 10.06
CA VAL A 76 -11.09 -1.02 9.02
C VAL A 76 -10.97 -2.19 8.04
N LEU A 77 -9.75 -2.66 7.78
CA LEU A 77 -9.49 -3.64 6.73
C LEU A 77 -9.04 -5.00 7.29
N ALA A 78 -9.73 -6.07 6.88
CA ALA A 78 -9.39 -7.43 7.27
C ALA A 78 -7.95 -7.76 6.86
N PRO A 79 -7.15 -8.42 7.74
CA PRO A 79 -5.74 -8.69 7.46
C PRO A 79 -5.55 -9.54 6.20
N MET A 80 -6.49 -10.45 5.94
CA MET A 80 -6.44 -11.30 4.74
C MET A 80 -6.99 -10.61 3.49
N ALA A 81 -7.80 -9.56 3.62
CA ALA A 81 -8.18 -8.67 2.53
C ALA A 81 -6.99 -7.79 2.12
N ALA A 82 -6.27 -7.20 3.09
CA ALA A 82 -5.03 -6.46 2.85
C ALA A 82 -3.99 -7.28 2.08
N ARG A 83 -3.82 -8.57 2.42
CA ARG A 83 -2.93 -9.49 1.68
C ARG A 83 -3.39 -9.76 0.24
N ALA A 84 -4.69 -9.76 -0.03
CA ALA A 84 -5.21 -9.90 -1.39
C ALA A 84 -4.99 -8.61 -2.21
N LEU A 85 -5.22 -7.46 -1.58
CA LEU A 85 -5.02 -6.14 -2.19
C LEU A 85 -3.57 -5.87 -2.58
N ARG A 86 -2.58 -6.36 -1.81
CA ARG A 86 -1.16 -6.29 -2.21
C ARG A 86 -0.83 -7.00 -3.54
N LYS A 87 -1.72 -7.86 -4.05
CA LYS A 87 -1.55 -8.56 -5.34
C LYS A 87 -2.22 -7.82 -6.50
N VAL A 88 -3.02 -6.80 -6.20
CA VAL A 88 -3.63 -5.92 -7.20
C VAL A 88 -2.54 -5.06 -7.81
N SER A 89 -2.51 -5.01 -9.15
CA SER A 89 -1.37 -4.47 -9.90
C SER A 89 -1.00 -3.02 -9.57
N TRP A 90 -1.98 -2.17 -9.27
CA TRP A 90 -1.78 -0.76 -8.94
C TRP A 90 -1.60 -0.48 -7.44
N MET A 91 -1.96 -1.43 -6.58
CA MET A 91 -1.80 -1.31 -5.11
C MET A 91 -0.41 -1.78 -4.66
N ARG A 92 0.30 -2.54 -5.50
CA ARG A 92 1.67 -2.93 -5.23
C ARG A 92 2.57 -1.71 -5.43
N SER A 93 3.16 -1.19 -4.35
CA SER A 93 4.28 -0.26 -4.44
C SER A 93 5.33 -0.85 -5.38
N ARG A 94 5.46 -0.26 -6.56
CA ARG A 94 6.61 -0.50 -7.42
C ARG A 94 7.70 0.35 -6.80
N THR A 95 8.70 -0.28 -6.18
CA THR A 95 9.93 0.42 -5.83
C THR A 95 10.37 1.18 -7.07
N VAL A 96 10.36 2.51 -6.99
CA VAL A 96 10.99 3.34 -8.02
C VAL A 96 12.44 2.93 -7.97
N HIS A 97 12.92 2.26 -9.02
CA HIS A 97 14.35 2.15 -9.24
C HIS A 97 14.81 3.59 -9.48
N ILE A 98 15.28 4.26 -8.43
CA ILE A 98 16.03 5.49 -8.56
C ILE A 98 17.28 5.05 -9.31
N ARG A 99 17.30 5.27 -10.63
CA ARG A 99 18.54 5.20 -11.39
C ARG A 99 19.47 6.19 -10.70
N SER A 100 20.53 5.68 -10.09
CA SER A 100 21.58 6.53 -9.54
C SER A 100 22.01 7.49 -10.66
N ALA A 101 22.30 8.75 -10.34
CA ALA A 101 22.80 9.71 -11.34
C ALA A 101 24.06 9.20 -12.07
N VAL A 102 24.75 8.21 -11.48
CA VAL A 102 25.91 7.51 -12.05
C VAL A 102 25.53 6.58 -13.21
N GLU A 103 24.29 6.10 -13.29
CA GLU A 103 23.84 5.11 -14.28
C GLU A 103 23.33 5.74 -15.60
N GLY A 104 23.34 7.08 -15.69
CA GLY A 104 22.97 7.85 -16.88
C GLY A 104 24.16 8.26 -17.76
N ALA A 105 25.40 8.10 -17.28
CA ALA A 105 26.59 8.30 -18.09
C ALA A 105 26.90 7.01 -18.86
N GLY A 106 27.41 7.15 -20.09
CA GLY A 106 27.72 6.05 -21.01
C GLY A 106 28.76 5.04 -20.46
N PRO A 107 29.34 4.20 -21.34
CA PRO A 107 30.03 2.97 -20.94
C PRO A 107 31.02 3.23 -19.81
N VAL A 108 30.77 2.59 -18.68
CA VAL A 108 31.59 2.66 -17.47
C VAL A 108 32.99 2.14 -17.77
N GLY A 109 33.88 3.06 -18.15
CA GLY A 109 35.31 2.85 -18.04
C GLY A 109 35.68 2.58 -16.59
N ASN A 110 36.79 1.88 -16.36
CA ASN A 110 37.28 1.61 -15.01
C ASN A 110 37.50 2.94 -14.26
N VAL A 111 36.63 3.22 -13.29
CA VAL A 111 36.67 4.46 -12.48
C VAL A 111 37.95 4.56 -11.64
N LEU A 112 38.65 3.44 -11.47
CA LEU A 112 39.96 3.36 -10.79
C LEU A 112 41.15 3.47 -11.76
N SER A 113 40.89 3.78 -13.04
CA SER A 113 41.98 4.02 -14.00
C SER A 113 42.49 5.46 -13.85
N ASP A 114 43.81 5.61 -13.95
CA ASP A 114 44.51 6.91 -13.85
C ASP A 114 44.01 7.92 -14.91
N ALA A 115 43.55 7.41 -16.07
CA ALA A 115 42.98 8.23 -17.14
C ALA A 115 41.55 8.73 -16.88
N ALA A 116 40.89 8.26 -15.80
CA ALA A 116 39.55 8.70 -15.44
C ALA A 116 39.55 10.06 -14.74
N ASP A 117 40.63 10.42 -14.04
CA ASP A 117 40.75 11.69 -13.32
C ASP A 117 40.72 12.90 -14.28
N ASP A 118 41.28 12.75 -15.49
CA ASP A 118 41.27 13.78 -16.54
C ASP A 118 39.89 13.96 -17.21
N GLN A 119 38.95 13.03 -17.01
CA GLN A 119 37.63 13.04 -17.66
C GLN A 119 36.50 13.54 -16.75
N LEU A 120 36.77 13.69 -15.45
CA LEU A 120 35.78 14.09 -14.47
C LEU A 120 35.94 15.58 -14.15
N ASP A 121 34.93 16.37 -14.45
CA ASP A 121 34.88 17.78 -14.05
C ASP A 121 34.89 17.86 -12.51
N TRP A 122 35.84 18.62 -11.95
CA TRP A 122 35.94 18.81 -10.50
C TRP A 122 34.66 19.46 -9.95
N ALA A 123 33.99 18.76 -9.04
CA ALA A 123 32.85 19.29 -8.30
C ALA A 123 33.24 19.52 -6.83
N PRO A 124 32.89 20.68 -6.24
CA PRO A 124 33.11 20.91 -4.82
C PRO A 124 32.26 19.93 -4.00
N VAL A 125 32.83 19.42 -2.91
CA VAL A 125 32.09 18.60 -1.94
C VAL A 125 31.06 19.50 -1.25
N GLY A 126 29.83 19.50 -1.76
CA GLY A 126 28.75 20.34 -1.26
C GLY A 126 28.42 20.02 0.20
N ASN A 127 28.64 21.00 1.08
CA ASN A 127 28.17 21.02 2.45
C ASN A 127 26.63 21.05 2.46
N GLY A 128 26.00 19.89 2.67
CA GLY A 128 24.55 19.76 2.74
C GLY A 128 23.98 20.47 3.96
N GLY A 129 23.27 21.57 3.74
CA GLY A 129 22.55 22.31 4.78
C GLY A 129 21.37 23.09 4.20
N HIS A 130 20.16 22.62 4.57
CA HIS A 130 18.80 23.14 4.35
C HIS A 130 18.07 22.68 3.08
#